data_AF-A0A8S3RZU8-F1
#
_entry.id   AF-A0A8S3RZU8-F1
#
_cell.length_a   1.000
_cell.length_b   1.000
_cell.length_c   1.000
_cell.angle_alpha   90.00
_cell.angle_beta   90.00
_cell.angle_gamma   90.00
#
_symmetry.space_group_name_H-M   'P 1'
#
loop_
_entity.id
_entity.type
_entity.pdbx_description
1 polymer ?
#
loop_
_entity_poly.entity_id
_entity_poly.type
_entity_poly.pdbx_seq_one_letter_code
_entity_poly.pdbx_strand_id
1 'polypeptide(L)'
;MEFPKATYAEEMELERYDYFFIFFDKVISEDDYFLVCKLVELKKSFCLVRSKIDEDLRNAEDDGKREEEVIPAIREQITEQISRDKHLMNSDAIFLISSRKKDIGDWPQLLCHVENCLPPTKFESLIYSIPTLTEYVIDVNYNTLRRRKNCRQQVPLP
;
A
#
# COMPACT_ATOMS: atom_id res chain seq x y z
N MET A 1 19.22 -9.96 -13.58
CA MET A 1 19.54 -10.13 -12.15
C MET A 1 18.61 -11.20 -11.64
N GLU A 2 19.14 -12.19 -10.93
CA GLU A 2 18.35 -13.26 -10.32
C GLU A 2 17.99 -12.83 -8.90
N PHE A 3 16.72 -12.95 -8.50
CA PHE A 3 16.27 -12.58 -7.17
C PHE A 3 16.73 -13.63 -6.15
N PRO A 4 17.51 -13.27 -5.10
CA PRO A 4 18.13 -14.24 -4.20
C PRO A 4 17.13 -14.78 -3.17
N LYS A 5 16.16 -15.59 -3.61
CA LYS A 5 15.08 -16.14 -2.77
C LYS A 5 15.58 -16.79 -1.48
N ALA A 6 16.69 -17.54 -1.57
CA ALA A 6 17.21 -18.32 -0.45
C ALA A 6 17.64 -17.46 0.75
N THR A 7 18.24 -16.29 0.53
CA THR A 7 18.82 -15.45 1.59
C THR A 7 18.03 -14.16 1.84
N TYR A 8 17.13 -13.77 0.92
CA TYR A 8 16.42 -12.49 0.99
C TYR A 8 15.72 -12.24 2.34
N ALA A 9 15.03 -13.24 2.88
CA ALA A 9 14.27 -13.07 4.12
C ALA A 9 15.16 -12.74 5.34
N GLU A 10 16.35 -13.34 5.38
CA GLU A 10 17.34 -13.15 6.44
C GLU A 10 18.11 -11.85 6.23
N GLU A 11 18.61 -11.61 5.02
CA GLU A 11 19.38 -10.40 4.67
C GLU A 11 18.55 -9.12 4.84
N MET A 12 17.26 -9.18 4.50
CA MET A 12 16.35 -8.04 4.66
C MET A 12 15.73 -7.98 6.05
N GLU A 13 16.00 -8.94 6.93
CA GLU A 13 15.49 -9.01 8.30
C GLU A 13 13.96 -8.85 8.37
N LEU A 14 13.20 -9.59 7.57
CA LEU A 14 11.73 -9.41 7.43
C LEU A 14 10.99 -9.48 8.78
N GLU A 15 11.53 -10.19 9.77
CA GLU A 15 10.94 -10.24 11.10
C GLU A 15 10.88 -8.89 11.83
N ARG A 16 11.71 -7.91 11.46
CA ARG A 16 11.76 -6.60 12.12
C ARG A 16 10.62 -5.66 11.75
N TYR A 17 9.99 -5.85 10.61
CA TYR A 17 8.95 -4.93 10.14
C TYR A 17 7.59 -5.29 10.73
N ASP A 18 6.79 -4.25 11.01
CA ASP A 18 5.43 -4.39 11.51
C ASP A 18 4.43 -4.73 10.40
N TYR A 19 4.67 -4.25 9.18
CA TYR A 19 3.74 -4.35 8.06
C TYR A 19 4.47 -4.35 6.71
N PHE A 20 3.90 -5.02 5.70
CA PHE A 20 4.49 -5.11 4.37
C PHE A 20 3.56 -4.62 3.26
N PHE A 21 4.15 -3.89 2.31
CA PHE A 21 3.49 -3.47 1.07
C PHE A 21 4.16 -4.19 -0.09
N ILE A 22 3.44 -5.10 -0.75
CA ILE A 22 3.98 -5.85 -1.89
C ILE A 22 3.53 -5.14 -3.17
N PHE A 23 4.48 -4.46 -3.81
CA PHE A 23 4.22 -3.75 -5.05
C PHE A 23 4.42 -4.67 -6.25
N PHE A 24 3.40 -4.79 -7.08
CA PHE A 24 3.47 -5.55 -8.32
C PHE A 24 2.97 -4.70 -9.50
N ASP A 25 3.33 -5.14 -10.70
CA ASP A 25 2.86 -4.54 -11.96
C ASP A 25 1.63 -5.32 -12.47
N LYS A 26 1.53 -5.61 -13.77
CA LYS A 26 0.34 -6.27 -14.37
C LYS A 26 0.01 -7.64 -13.79
N VAL A 27 1.02 -8.40 -13.40
CA VAL A 27 0.90 -9.78 -12.93
C VAL A 27 1.77 -9.95 -11.70
N ILE A 28 1.24 -10.67 -10.70
CA ILE A 28 2.02 -11.11 -9.54
C ILE A 28 3.08 -12.09 -10.04
N SER A 29 4.35 -11.70 -9.96
CA SER A 29 5.48 -12.51 -10.41
C SER A 29 5.76 -13.66 -9.45
N GLU A 30 6.63 -14.59 -9.87
CA GLU A 30 7.09 -15.67 -9.00
C GLU A 30 7.87 -15.14 -7.78
N ASP A 31 8.48 -13.96 -7.91
CA ASP A 31 9.23 -13.31 -6.83
C ASP A 31 8.28 -12.65 -5.83
N ASP A 32 7.25 -11.95 -6.33
CA ASP A 32 6.17 -11.40 -5.49
C ASP A 32 5.47 -12.53 -4.71
N TYR A 33 5.19 -13.64 -5.39
CA TYR A 33 4.57 -14.82 -4.79
C TYR A 33 5.46 -15.46 -3.73
N PHE A 34 6.76 -15.60 -4.00
CA PHE A 34 7.72 -16.09 -3.02
C PHE A 34 7.70 -15.23 -1.74
N LEU A 35 7.68 -13.90 -1.90
CA LEU A 35 7.62 -12.99 -0.78
C LEU A 35 6.31 -13.16 0.02
N VAL A 36 5.17 -13.26 -0.66
CA VAL A 36 3.87 -13.52 0.00
C VAL A 36 3.95 -14.81 0.84
N CYS A 37 4.44 -15.90 0.27
CA CYS A 37 4.56 -17.17 0.98
C CYS A 37 5.42 -17.03 2.24
N LYS A 38 6.56 -16.33 2.14
CA LYS A 38 7.43 -16.05 3.30
C LYS A 38 6.75 -15.22 4.37
N LEU A 39 5.99 -14.19 3.99
CA LEU A 39 5.28 -13.35 4.96
C LEU A 39 4.16 -14.13 5.66
N VAL A 40 3.46 -15.01 4.96
CA VAL A 40 2.45 -15.91 5.56
C VAL A 40 3.12 -16.88 6.55
N GLU A 41 4.26 -17.48 6.20
CA GLU A 41 5.04 -18.34 7.11
C GLU A 41 5.48 -17.59 8.38
N LEU A 42 5.93 -16.35 8.23
CA LEU A 42 6.35 -15.47 9.33
C LEU A 42 5.17 -14.82 10.08
N LYS A 43 3.92 -15.11 9.69
CA LYS A 43 2.69 -14.51 10.24
C LYS A 43 2.71 -12.98 10.24
N LYS A 44 3.24 -12.40 9.17
CA LYS A 44 3.31 -10.95 8.95
C LYS A 44 2.08 -10.48 8.18
N SER A 45 1.53 -9.36 8.61
CA SER A 45 0.45 -8.67 7.89
C SER A 45 1.01 -7.94 6.66
N PHE A 46 0.26 -8.01 5.56
CA PHE A 46 0.68 -7.41 4.30
C PHE A 46 -0.54 -7.01 3.45
N CYS A 47 -0.33 -6.03 2.57
CA CYS A 47 -1.27 -5.71 1.51
C CYS A 47 -0.60 -5.77 0.13
N LEU A 48 -1.43 -5.98 -0.88
CA LEU A 48 -1.02 -6.04 -2.28
C LEU A 48 -1.25 -4.67 -2.92
N VAL A 49 -0.25 -4.14 -3.61
CA VAL A 49 -0.30 -2.82 -4.24
C VAL A 49 0.01 -2.96 -5.73
N ARG A 50 -1.03 -2.89 -6.56
CA ARG A 50 -0.91 -2.83 -8.01
C ARG A 50 -0.49 -1.41 -8.39
N SER A 51 0.77 -1.28 -8.81
CA SER A 51 1.36 -0.01 -9.24
C SER A 51 1.01 0.32 -10.70
N LYS A 52 1.44 1.47 -11.22
CA LYS A 52 1.41 1.83 -12.66
C LYS A 52 0.06 1.77 -13.39
N ILE A 53 -1.06 1.99 -12.69
CA ILE A 53 -2.38 2.02 -13.35
C ILE A 53 -2.51 3.14 -14.42
N ASP A 54 -1.66 4.17 -14.36
CA ASP A 54 -1.59 5.20 -15.40
C ASP A 54 -1.13 4.66 -16.76
N GLU A 55 -0.39 3.56 -16.79
CA GLU A 55 -0.04 2.88 -18.03
C GLU A 55 -1.21 2.08 -18.59
N ASP A 56 -1.96 1.39 -17.73
CA ASP A 56 -3.15 0.66 -18.13
C ASP A 56 -4.22 1.60 -18.70
N LEU A 57 -4.43 2.75 -18.06
CA LEU A 57 -5.37 3.77 -18.55
C LEU A 57 -4.93 4.35 -19.90
N ARG A 58 -3.65 4.68 -20.08
CA ARG A 58 -3.16 5.18 -21.38
C ARG A 58 -3.34 4.17 -22.50
N ASN A 59 -3.02 2.90 -22.25
CA ASN A 59 -3.21 1.84 -23.24
C ASN A 59 -4.70 1.64 -23.57
N ALA A 60 -5.58 1.80 -22.57
CA ALA A 60 -7.01 1.65 -22.77
C ALA A 60 -7.65 2.88 -23.46
N GLU A 61 -7.10 4.07 -23.27
CA GLU A 61 -7.48 5.28 -24.01
C GLU A 61 -7.22 5.11 -25.51
N ASP A 62 -6.11 4.49 -25.91
CA ASP A 62 -5.80 4.16 -27.30
C ASP A 62 -6.86 3.20 -27.91
N ASP A 63 -7.47 2.36 -27.07
CA ASP A 63 -8.58 1.46 -27.41
C ASP A 63 -9.98 2.12 -27.28
N GLY A 64 -10.05 3.42 -26.94
CA GLY A 64 -11.29 4.17 -26.77
C GLY A 64 -12.07 3.88 -25.47
N LYS A 65 -11.44 3.27 -24.46
CA LYS A 65 -12.05 2.96 -23.17
C LYS A 65 -11.82 4.08 -22.15
N ARG A 66 -12.75 4.24 -21.23
CA ARG A 66 -12.68 5.24 -20.16
C ARG A 66 -12.21 4.64 -18.84
N GLU A 67 -11.68 5.48 -17.96
CA GLU A 67 -11.20 5.09 -16.62
C GLU A 67 -12.26 4.32 -15.81
N GLU A 68 -13.53 4.73 -15.90
CA GLU A 68 -14.64 4.09 -15.18
C GLU A 68 -14.87 2.62 -15.60
N GLU A 69 -14.41 2.23 -16.78
CA GLU A 69 -14.53 0.87 -17.30
C GLU A 69 -13.25 0.05 -17.02
N VAL A 70 -12.09 0.71 -17.03
CA VAL A 70 -10.78 0.07 -16.92
C VAL A 70 -10.45 -0.29 -15.47
N ILE A 71 -10.67 0.61 -14.52
CA ILE A 71 -10.33 0.36 -13.10
C ILE A 71 -11.08 -0.86 -12.54
N PRO A 72 -12.42 -1.00 -12.73
CA PRO A 72 -13.13 -2.19 -12.26
C PRO A 72 -12.65 -3.48 -12.93
N ALA A 73 -12.36 -3.45 -14.23
CA ALA A 73 -11.84 -4.62 -14.95
C ALA A 73 -10.48 -5.08 -14.39
N ILE A 74 -9.58 -4.14 -14.08
CA ILE A 74 -8.29 -4.46 -13.44
C ILE A 74 -8.52 -5.09 -12.05
N ARG A 75 -9.48 -4.57 -11.26
CA ARG A 75 -9.80 -5.16 -9.95
C ARG A 75 -10.33 -6.57 -10.07
N GLU A 76 -11.24 -6.81 -11.00
CA GLU A 76 -11.82 -8.14 -11.24
C GLU A 76 -10.72 -9.13 -11.60
N GLN A 77 -9.85 -8.77 -12.56
CA GLN A 77 -8.71 -9.60 -12.95
C GLN A 77 -7.79 -9.95 -11.77
N ILE A 78 -7.45 -8.98 -10.93
CA ILE A 78 -6.59 -9.21 -9.76
C ILE A 78 -7.31 -10.08 -8.72
N THR A 79 -8.59 -9.83 -8.48
CA THR A 79 -9.41 -10.60 -7.53
C THR A 79 -9.51 -12.06 -7.97
N GLU A 80 -9.71 -12.31 -9.26
CA GLU A 80 -9.68 -13.65 -9.83
C GLU A 80 -8.32 -14.32 -9.63
N GLN A 81 -7.21 -13.60 -9.85
CA GLN A 81 -5.87 -14.14 -9.64
C GLN A 81 -5.64 -14.54 -8.17
N ILE A 82 -6.07 -13.69 -7.24
CA ILE A 82 -5.91 -13.91 -5.79
C ILE A 82 -6.80 -15.05 -5.30
N SER A 83 -8.05 -15.13 -5.74
CA SER A 83 -8.99 -16.17 -5.31
C SER A 83 -8.55 -17.60 -5.65
N ARG A 84 -7.61 -17.76 -6.59
CA ARG A 84 -7.05 -19.06 -6.98
C ARG A 84 -5.92 -19.52 -6.05
N ASP A 85 -5.42 -18.67 -5.16
CA ASP A 85 -4.28 -18.97 -4.30
C ASP A 85 -4.52 -18.57 -2.82
N LYS A 86 -4.46 -19.56 -1.94
CA LYS A 86 -4.70 -19.38 -0.50
C LYS A 86 -3.73 -18.41 0.18
N HIS A 87 -2.49 -18.30 -0.27
CA HIS A 87 -1.49 -17.41 0.34
C HIS A 87 -1.79 -15.97 -0.02
N LEU A 88 -2.11 -15.70 -1.28
CA LEU A 88 -2.53 -14.37 -1.73
C LEU A 88 -3.79 -13.90 -1.01
N MET A 89 -4.73 -14.81 -0.71
CA MET A 89 -5.94 -14.49 0.06
C MET A 89 -5.68 -14.05 1.52
N ASN A 90 -4.46 -14.20 2.04
CA ASN A 90 -4.09 -13.66 3.36
C ASN A 90 -3.74 -12.16 3.32
N SER A 91 -3.77 -11.50 2.15
CA SER A 91 -3.57 -10.07 2.07
C SER A 91 -4.71 -9.32 2.77
N ASP A 92 -4.40 -8.29 3.55
CA ASP A 92 -5.41 -7.49 4.24
C ASP A 92 -6.26 -6.63 3.29
N ALA A 93 -5.65 -6.19 2.18
CA ALA A 93 -6.26 -5.32 1.19
C ALA A 93 -5.49 -5.32 -0.13
N ILE A 94 -6.15 -4.79 -1.18
CA ILE A 94 -5.58 -4.58 -2.51
C ILE A 94 -5.77 -3.12 -2.89
N PHE A 95 -4.69 -2.44 -3.29
CA PHE A 95 -4.71 -1.04 -3.70
C PHE A 95 -4.20 -0.88 -5.13
N LEU A 96 -4.90 -0.07 -5.92
CA LEU A 96 -4.52 0.33 -7.27
C LEU A 96 -3.93 1.74 -7.23
N ILE A 97 -2.66 1.94 -7.58
CA ILE A 97 -2.04 3.27 -7.51
C ILE A 97 -1.22 3.60 -8.74
N SER A 98 -1.03 4.90 -8.98
CA SER A 98 0.01 5.39 -9.88
C SER A 98 0.98 6.31 -9.14
N SER A 99 2.28 6.05 -9.25
CA SER A 99 3.30 6.96 -8.69
C SER A 99 3.39 8.29 -9.44
N ARG A 100 2.91 8.33 -10.69
CA ARG A 100 2.95 9.52 -11.56
C ARG A 100 1.70 10.38 -11.44
N LYS A 101 0.54 9.76 -11.29
CA LYS A 101 -0.77 10.42 -11.15
C LYS A 101 -1.38 10.00 -9.82
N LYS A 102 -1.37 10.90 -8.83
CA LYS A 102 -1.82 10.60 -7.45
C LYS A 102 -3.32 10.79 -7.24
N ASP A 103 -3.95 11.44 -8.20
CA ASP A 103 -5.38 11.70 -8.33
C ASP A 103 -6.18 10.47 -8.79
N ILE A 104 -5.51 9.48 -9.38
CA ILE A 104 -6.14 8.24 -9.84
C ILE A 104 -5.89 7.07 -8.87
N GLY A 105 -6.89 6.19 -8.78
CA GLY A 105 -6.83 4.98 -7.95
C GLY A 105 -7.01 5.22 -6.45
N ASP A 106 -6.27 4.46 -5.66
CA ASP A 106 -6.52 4.19 -4.24
C ASP A 106 -5.53 4.87 -3.28
N TRP A 107 -4.86 5.94 -3.71
CA TRP A 107 -3.88 6.61 -2.85
C TRP A 107 -4.45 7.03 -1.49
N PRO A 108 -5.63 7.68 -1.41
CA PRO A 108 -6.24 8.02 -0.12
C PRO A 108 -6.56 6.79 0.74
N GLN A 109 -7.06 5.71 0.12
CA GLN A 109 -7.44 4.47 0.78
C GLN A 109 -6.20 3.74 1.31
N LEU A 110 -5.11 3.71 0.54
CA LEU A 110 -3.82 3.16 0.96
C LEU A 110 -3.28 3.90 2.19
N LEU A 111 -3.34 5.23 2.20
CA LEU A 111 -2.89 6.03 3.34
C LEU A 111 -3.76 5.82 4.59
N CYS A 112 -5.08 5.76 4.41
CA CYS A 112 -6.02 5.40 5.48
C CYS A 112 -5.75 3.99 6.03
N HIS A 113 -5.42 3.04 5.16
CA HIS A 113 -5.04 1.68 5.57
C HIS A 113 -3.75 1.69 6.40
N VAL A 114 -2.73 2.43 5.96
CA VAL A 114 -1.47 2.60 6.70
C VAL A 114 -1.73 3.20 8.10
N GLU A 115 -2.66 4.16 8.22
CA GLU A 115 -3.09 4.71 9.52
C GLU A 115 -3.62 3.64 10.47
N ASN A 116 -4.46 2.74 9.95
CA ASN A 116 -5.09 1.70 10.76
C ASN A 116 -4.15 0.52 11.06
N CYS A 117 -3.13 0.29 10.23
CA CYS A 117 -2.17 -0.79 10.41
C CYS A 117 -1.04 -0.47 11.40
N LEU A 118 -0.82 0.81 11.73
CA LEU A 118 0.27 1.24 12.59
C LEU A 118 -0.25 1.76 13.94
N PRO A 119 0.46 1.51 15.06
CA PRO A 119 0.19 2.19 16.31
C PRO A 119 0.20 3.72 16.11
N PRO A 120 -0.66 4.49 16.81
CA PRO A 120 -0.79 5.93 16.58
C PRO A 120 0.54 6.68 16.63
N THR A 121 1.44 6.32 17.55
CA THR A 121 2.77 6.95 17.68
C THR A 121 3.68 6.68 16.48
N LYS A 122 3.65 5.46 15.91
CA LYS A 122 4.39 5.12 14.70
C LYS A 122 3.79 5.80 13.48
N PHE A 123 2.47 5.84 13.38
CA PHE A 123 1.76 6.54 12.31
C PHE A 123 2.06 8.04 12.32
N GLU A 124 2.00 8.71 13.46
CA GLU A 124 2.36 10.13 13.57
C GLU A 124 3.78 10.38 13.04
N SER A 125 4.74 9.55 13.46
CA SER A 125 6.13 9.67 13.00
C SER A 125 6.27 9.45 11.49
N LEU A 126 5.48 8.55 10.91
CA LEU A 126 5.46 8.28 9.47
C LEU A 126 4.85 9.45 8.70
N ILE A 127 3.70 9.96 9.13
CA ILE A 127 3.00 11.07 8.47
C ILE A 127 3.87 12.34 8.42
N TYR A 128 4.66 12.59 9.45
CA TYR A 128 5.62 13.71 9.45
C TYR A 128 6.85 13.50 8.56
N SER A 129 7.19 12.25 8.21
CA SER A 129 8.32 11.96 7.32
C SER A 129 7.92 11.89 5.84
N ILE A 130 6.63 11.66 5.56
CA ILE A 130 6.10 11.66 4.19
C ILE A 130 6.10 13.10 3.65
N PRO A 131 6.70 13.36 2.48
CA PRO A 131 6.64 14.69 1.87
C PRO A 131 5.18 15.06 1.56
N THR A 132 4.82 16.34 1.68
CA THR A 132 3.47 16.87 1.46
C THR A 132 3.09 16.86 -0.02
N LEU A 133 2.89 15.65 -0.54
CA LEU A 133 2.77 15.33 -1.95
C LEU A 133 1.33 15.36 -2.48
N THR A 134 0.34 15.37 -1.57
CA THR A 134 -1.09 15.39 -1.89
C THR A 134 -1.85 16.22 -0.86
N GLU A 135 -3.01 16.76 -1.24
CA GLU A 135 -3.91 17.49 -0.33
C GLU A 135 -4.34 16.61 0.85
N TYR A 136 -4.61 15.33 0.60
CA TYR A 136 -4.89 14.35 1.66
C TYR A 136 -3.78 14.29 2.72
N VAL A 137 -2.51 14.21 2.31
CA VAL A 137 -1.38 14.17 3.26
C VAL A 137 -1.28 15.48 4.05
N ILE A 138 -1.59 16.63 3.42
CA ILE A 138 -1.63 17.93 4.10
C ILE A 138 -2.73 17.93 5.17
N ASP A 139 -3.93 17.47 4.83
CA ASP A 139 -5.07 17.42 5.73
C ASP A 139 -4.83 16.47 6.91
N VAL A 140 -4.28 15.28 6.66
CA VAL A 140 -3.93 14.33 7.72
C VAL A 140 -2.85 14.91 8.63
N ASN A 141 -1.81 15.54 8.06
CA ASN A 141 -0.77 16.23 8.84
C ASN A 141 -1.37 17.33 9.72
N TYR A 142 -2.21 18.19 9.14
CA TYR A 142 -2.87 19.28 9.86
C TYR A 142 -3.73 18.76 11.02
N ASN A 143 -4.57 17.75 10.76
CA ASN A 143 -5.44 17.16 11.78
C ASN A 143 -4.64 16.47 12.89
N THR A 144 -3.55 15.79 12.54
CA THR A 144 -2.64 15.14 13.51
C THR A 144 -1.96 16.18 14.40
N LEU A 145 -1.41 17.24 13.83
CA LEU A 145 -0.80 18.35 14.58
C LEU A 145 -1.81 19.06 15.48
N ARG A 146 -3.04 19.26 14.99
CA ARG A 146 -4.13 19.87 15.74
C ARG A 146 -4.53 19.03 16.95
N ARG A 147 -4.68 17.71 16.79
CA ARG A 147 -4.96 16.78 17.90
C ARG A 147 -3.87 16.89 18.97
N ARG A 148 -2.59 16.88 18.57
CA ARG A 148 -1.46 17.00 19.49
C ARG A 148 -1.43 18.33 20.25
N LYS A 149 -1.72 19.46 19.58
CA LYS A 149 -1.82 20.78 20.21
C LYS A 149 -2.91 20.78 21.30
N ASN A 150 -4.07 20.20 21.01
CA ASN A 150 -5.17 20.13 21.97
C ASN A 150 -4.83 19.25 23.18
N CYS A 151 -4.18 18.10 22.99
CA CYS A 151 -3.72 17.27 24.10
C CYS A 151 -2.69 17.98 25.00
N ARG A 152 -1.76 18.76 24.42
CA ARG A 152 -0.79 19.54 25.22
C ARG A 152 -1.42 20.66 26.05
N GLN A 153 -2.54 21.22 25.59
CA GLN A 153 -3.27 22.27 26.31
C GLN A 153 -4.12 21.73 27.47
N GLN A 154 -4.34 20.41 27.54
CA GLN A 154 -5.11 19.76 28.62
C GLN A 154 -4.24 19.24 29.77
N VAL A 155 -2.90 19.26 29.64
CA VAL A 155 -1.99 18.89 30.72
C VAL A 155 -1.65 20.17 31.50
N PRO A 156 -1.99 20.28 32.80
CA PRO A 156 -1.56 21.41 33.61
C PRO A 156 -0.03 21.43 33.64
N LEU A 157 0.57 22.58 33.37
CA LEU A 157 1.99 22.79 33.65
C LEU A 157 2.20 22.65 35.17
N PRO A 158 3.26 21.96 35.62
CA PRO A 158 3.56 21.78 37.04
C PRO A 158 3.83 23.10 37.76
#